data_AF-A0A0V1NP56-F1
#
_entry.id   AF-A0A0V1NP56-F1
#
_cell.length_a   1.000
_cell.length_b   1.000
_cell.length_c   1.000
_cell.angle_alpha   90.00
_cell.angle_beta   90.00
_cell.angle_gamma   90.00
#
_symmetry.space_group_name_H-M   'P 1'
#
loop_
_entity.id
_entity.type
_entity.pdbx_description
1 polymer ?
#
loop_
_entity_poly.entity_id
_entity_poly.type
_entity_poly.pdbx_seq_one_letter_code
_entity_poly.pdbx_strand_id
1 'polypeptide(L)'
;MAEVSFGKYFFSDSNGVINNYNIIVTEDSEVSTEQYLLVFLLFIRLDKFEYHLYNWEMVKEFDISPPYITTPPDYQPFANPKTKDTSYVIGLDTCDGKHKFCNGPLKPDATYFVKLRACTVANICMESDYVKVSSKRIFQSSYAENRAEILILLNSAIFMHLSASLHNLFY
;
A
#
# COMPACT_ATOMS: atom_id res chain seq x y z
N MET A 1 -0.23 14.26 14.82
CA MET A 1 -0.23 12.79 14.89
C MET A 1 -1.53 12.23 14.31
N ALA A 2 -1.51 10.99 13.80
CA ALA A 2 -2.71 10.28 13.32
C ALA A 2 -2.56 8.76 13.48
N GLU A 3 -3.67 8.03 13.62
CA GLU A 3 -3.67 6.57 13.78
C GLU A 3 -3.89 5.85 12.44
N VAL A 4 -3.06 4.84 12.16
CA VAL A 4 -3.16 3.93 11.02
C VAL A 4 -3.43 2.54 11.57
N SER A 5 -4.51 1.90 11.13
CA SER A 5 -4.88 0.54 11.56
C SER A 5 -4.90 -0.41 10.37
N PHE A 6 -4.45 -1.64 10.59
CA PHE A 6 -4.46 -2.68 9.55
C PHE A 6 -4.46 -4.08 10.16
N GLY A 7 -4.96 -5.03 9.38
CA GLY A 7 -5.06 -6.44 9.76
C GLY A 7 -3.90 -7.27 9.22
N LYS A 8 -3.60 -8.37 9.91
CA LYS A 8 -2.56 -9.34 9.55
C LYS A 8 -2.75 -9.91 8.14
N TYR A 9 -3.99 -10.08 7.74
CA TYR A 9 -4.37 -10.69 6.46
C TYR A 9 -4.64 -9.66 5.36
N PHE A 10 -4.20 -8.41 5.55
CA PHE A 10 -4.28 -7.39 4.50
C PHE A 10 -3.50 -7.81 3.25
N PHE A 11 -2.31 -8.37 3.44
CA PHE A 11 -1.53 -9.00 2.38
C PHE A 11 -1.61 -10.51 2.45
N SER A 12 -1.66 -11.13 1.27
CA SER A 12 -1.54 -12.58 1.11
C SER A 12 -0.12 -13.04 1.45
N ASP A 13 0.00 -14.22 2.06
CA ASP A 13 1.28 -14.91 2.28
C ASP A 13 1.70 -15.78 1.09
N SER A 14 0.99 -15.70 -0.03
CA SER A 14 1.31 -16.43 -1.27
C SER A 14 2.71 -16.13 -1.83
N ASN A 15 3.26 -14.95 -1.52
CA ASN A 15 4.62 -14.55 -1.91
C ASN A 15 5.69 -14.94 -0.88
N GLY A 16 5.31 -15.70 0.16
CA GLY A 16 6.17 -16.14 1.25
C GLY A 16 5.83 -15.49 2.59
N VAL A 17 6.55 -15.91 3.63
CA VAL A 17 6.35 -15.42 4.99
C VAL A 17 6.73 -13.93 5.08
N ILE A 18 5.76 -13.09 5.42
CA ILE A 18 5.95 -11.67 5.68
C ILE A 18 6.72 -11.51 7.00
N ASN A 19 7.90 -10.88 6.94
CA ASN A 19 8.75 -10.64 8.11
C ASN A 19 8.85 -9.16 8.50
N ASN A 20 8.29 -8.25 7.71
CA ASN A 20 8.43 -6.81 7.91
C ASN A 20 7.24 -6.04 7.33
N TYR A 21 6.81 -5.00 8.05
CA TYR A 21 5.83 -4.02 7.59
C TYR A 21 6.43 -2.62 7.61
N ASN A 22 6.10 -1.82 6.60
CA ASN A 22 6.39 -0.39 6.59
C ASN A 22 5.12 0.43 6.40
N ILE A 23 5.05 1.54 7.13
CA ILE A 23 4.04 2.57 6.90
C ILE A 23 4.74 3.72 6.18
N ILE A 24 4.25 4.02 5.00
CA ILE A 24 4.82 5.04 4.12
C ILE A 24 3.85 6.20 4.08
N VAL A 25 4.33 7.39 4.46
CA VAL A 25 3.54 8.62 4.58
C VAL A 25 3.97 9.59 3.49
N THR A 26 3.04 10.38 2.97
CA THR A 26 3.30 11.50 2.06
C THR A 26 2.23 12.58 2.20
N GLU A 27 2.54 13.80 1.78
CA GLU A 27 1.55 14.88 1.59
C GLU A 27 0.92 14.88 0.19
N ASP A 28 1.44 14.05 -0.73
CA ASP A 28 1.01 14.01 -2.13
C ASP A 28 0.71 12.57 -2.59
N SER A 29 -0.57 12.23 -2.72
CA SER A 29 -1.02 10.91 -3.22
C SER A 29 -0.90 10.75 -4.75
N GLU A 30 -0.84 11.86 -5.49
CA GLU A 30 -0.80 11.85 -6.96
C GLU A 30 0.63 11.60 -7.49
N VAL A 31 1.63 11.70 -6.62
CA VAL A 31 3.06 11.39 -6.85
C VAL A 31 3.34 9.87 -7.01
N SER A 32 2.35 9.10 -7.45
CA SER A 32 2.46 7.66 -7.61
C SER A 32 2.95 7.17 -8.97
N THR A 33 3.24 8.02 -9.98
CA THR A 33 3.53 7.42 -11.31
C THR A 33 4.72 7.95 -12.14
N GLU A 34 5.11 9.22 -12.17
CA GLU A 34 6.13 9.62 -13.18
C GLU A 34 7.20 10.62 -12.70
N GLN A 35 6.84 11.62 -11.90
CA GLN A 35 7.76 12.75 -11.65
C GLN A 35 8.86 12.46 -10.63
N TYR A 36 8.62 11.57 -9.66
CA TYR A 36 9.65 11.07 -8.75
C TYR A 36 10.39 9.85 -9.31
N LEU A 37 9.84 9.17 -10.33
CA LEU A 37 10.50 8.04 -10.97
C LEU A 37 11.84 8.48 -11.58
N LEU A 38 11.92 9.68 -12.14
CA LEU A 38 13.18 10.23 -12.68
C LEU A 38 14.23 10.54 -11.59
N VAL A 39 13.80 11.04 -10.42
CA VAL A 39 14.69 11.26 -9.27
C VAL A 39 15.12 9.92 -8.67
N PHE A 40 14.19 8.97 -8.56
CA PHE A 40 14.40 7.62 -8.06
C PHE A 40 15.34 6.81 -8.98
N LEU A 41 15.18 6.91 -10.30
CA LEU A 41 16.05 6.29 -11.30
C LEU A 41 17.47 6.86 -11.29
N LEU A 42 17.65 8.13 -10.90
CA LEU A 42 18.97 8.73 -10.71
C LEU A 42 19.71 8.16 -9.48
N PHE A 43 18.97 7.72 -8.45
CA PHE A 43 19.54 7.05 -7.26
C PHE A 43 19.73 5.51 -7.44
N ILE A 44 19.05 4.87 -8.40
CA ILE A 44 19.08 3.40 -8.65
C ILE A 44 20.36 2.87 -9.33
N ARG A 45 21.35 3.72 -9.62
CA ARG A 45 22.67 3.28 -10.15
C ARG A 45 23.56 2.59 -9.11
N LEU A 46 22.99 1.96 -8.09
CA LEU A 46 23.71 1.17 -7.10
C LEU A 46 22.99 -0.17 -6.92
N ASP A 47 23.71 -1.23 -7.28
CA ASP A 47 23.27 -2.61 -7.26
C ASP A 47 22.97 -3.09 -5.83
N LYS A 48 21.75 -2.81 -5.37
CA LYS A 48 21.00 -3.51 -4.31
C LYS A 48 19.69 -2.77 -4.16
N PHE A 49 18.59 -3.48 -4.44
CA PHE A 49 17.20 -3.02 -4.28
C PHE A 49 16.84 -2.87 -2.79
N GLU A 50 17.61 -2.07 -2.04
CA GLU A 50 17.35 -1.73 -0.66
C GLU A 50 16.63 -0.37 -0.64
N TYR A 51 15.37 -0.39 -0.23
CA TYR A 51 14.96 0.35 0.97
C TYR A 51 15.14 1.88 1.06
N HIS A 52 15.54 2.59 0.02
CA HIS A 52 15.79 4.03 0.11
C HIS A 52 14.51 4.85 -0.14
N LEU A 53 13.49 4.65 0.69
CA LEU A 53 12.55 5.74 0.94
C LEU A 53 13.19 6.73 1.91
N TYR A 54 12.82 7.99 1.81
CA TYR A 54 13.28 8.99 2.76
C TYR A 54 12.85 8.61 4.18
N ASN A 55 13.58 9.10 5.18
CA ASN A 55 13.12 9.12 6.56
C ASN A 55 12.52 10.50 6.88
N TRP A 56 11.83 10.60 8.03
CA TRP A 56 11.20 11.85 8.44
C TRP A 56 12.18 13.04 8.48
N GLU A 57 13.39 12.83 8.98
CA GLU A 57 14.42 13.86 9.14
C GLU A 57 14.84 14.47 7.79
N MET A 58 14.83 13.66 6.72
CA MET A 58 15.12 14.13 5.36
C MET A 58 13.96 14.93 4.77
N VAL A 59 12.71 14.52 5.02
CA VAL A 59 11.55 15.14 4.36
C VAL A 59 11.02 16.39 5.06
N LYS A 60 11.38 16.62 6.33
CA LYS A 60 10.84 17.73 7.12
C LYS A 60 11.11 19.12 6.52
N GLU A 61 12.20 19.25 5.75
CA GLU A 61 12.62 20.50 5.11
C GLU A 61 11.94 20.75 3.75
N PHE A 62 11.23 19.76 3.19
CA PHE A 62 10.50 19.94 1.94
C PHE A 62 9.20 20.69 2.20
N ASP A 63 8.76 21.54 1.27
CA ASP A 63 7.45 22.21 1.38
C ASP A 63 6.29 21.20 1.38
N ILE A 64 6.35 20.21 0.49
CA ILE A 64 5.44 19.05 0.40
C ILE A 64 6.27 17.79 0.66
N SER A 65 5.96 17.03 1.72
CA SER A 65 6.74 15.86 2.09
C SER A 65 6.60 14.75 1.03
N PRO A 66 7.69 14.35 0.35
CA PRO A 66 7.68 13.18 -0.52
C PRO A 66 7.47 11.90 0.31
N PRO A 67 7.20 10.74 -0.32
CA PRO A 67 7.05 9.47 0.38
C PRO A 67 8.21 9.14 1.31
N TYR A 68 7.90 8.88 2.59
CA TYR A 68 8.88 8.53 3.62
C TYR A 68 8.38 7.41 4.54
N ILE A 69 9.31 6.62 5.09
CA ILE A 69 8.99 5.54 6.03
C ILE A 69 8.88 6.10 7.44
N THR A 70 7.80 5.72 8.13
CA THR A 70 7.58 6.05 9.55
C THR A 70 7.71 4.86 10.46
N THR A 71 8.24 3.72 10.03
CA THR A 71 8.43 2.54 10.87
C THR A 71 9.90 2.14 10.93
N PRO A 72 10.37 1.58 12.06
CA PRO A 72 11.72 1.05 12.12
C PRO A 72 11.88 -0.15 11.17
N PRO A 73 13.10 -0.45 10.69
CA PRO A 73 13.35 -1.51 9.70
C PRO A 73 12.93 -2.92 10.13
N ASP A 74 12.74 -3.16 11.42
CA ASP A 74 12.35 -4.44 12.02
C ASP A 74 10.89 -4.44 12.52
N TYR A 75 10.07 -3.49 12.07
CA TYR A 75 8.68 -3.40 12.49
C TYR A 75 7.87 -4.62 12.05
N GLN A 76 7.52 -5.45 13.04
CA GLN A 76 6.75 -6.68 12.85
C GLN A 76 5.60 -6.75 13.88
N PRO A 77 4.48 -6.07 13.63
CA PRO A 77 3.36 -6.00 14.58
C PRO A 77 2.65 -7.34 14.78
N PHE A 78 2.82 -8.30 13.87
CA PHE A 78 2.18 -9.61 13.92
C PHE A 78 3.14 -10.74 14.33
N ALA A 79 4.25 -10.40 14.99
CA ALA A 79 5.19 -11.39 15.54
C ALA A 79 4.50 -12.40 16.46
N ASN A 80 3.51 -11.96 17.23
CA ASN A 80 2.61 -12.86 17.96
C ASN A 80 1.53 -13.41 17.02
N PRO A 81 1.44 -14.74 16.80
CA PRO A 81 0.45 -15.34 15.90
C PRO A 81 -1.02 -15.05 16.26
N LYS A 82 -1.28 -14.71 17.54
CA LYS A 82 -2.63 -14.36 18.03
C LYS A 82 -3.06 -12.95 17.64
N THR A 83 -2.13 -12.05 17.34
CA THR A 83 -2.46 -10.68 16.90
C THR A 83 -3.09 -10.72 15.51
N LYS A 84 -4.31 -10.20 15.38
CA LYS A 84 -5.06 -10.13 14.12
C LYS A 84 -5.07 -8.73 13.52
N ASP A 85 -5.06 -7.72 14.37
CA ASP A 85 -5.10 -6.31 14.01
C ASP A 85 -4.06 -5.54 14.81
N THR A 86 -3.61 -4.41 14.26
CA THR A 86 -2.68 -3.49 14.92
C THR A 86 -3.05 -2.06 14.59
N SER A 87 -2.61 -1.13 15.43
CA SER A 87 -2.53 0.28 15.08
C SER A 87 -1.14 0.86 15.29
N TYR A 88 -0.84 1.89 14.51
CA TYR A 88 0.40 2.64 14.54
C TYR A 88 0.08 4.13 14.47
N VAL A 89 0.67 4.92 15.35
CA VAL A 89 0.44 6.36 15.39
C VAL A 89 1.56 7.07 14.65
N ILE A 90 1.26 7.68 13.50
CA ILE A 90 2.22 8.50 12.76
C ILE A 90 2.36 9.90 13.39
N GLY A 91 3.57 10.43 13.32
CA GLY A 91 3.98 11.71 13.87
C GLY A 91 3.81 11.86 15.37
N LEU A 92 4.25 10.84 16.10
CA LEU A 92 4.24 10.78 17.56
C LEU A 92 5.57 11.22 18.18
N ASP A 93 6.69 10.99 17.49
CA ASP A 93 8.02 11.22 18.03
C ASP A 93 8.41 12.70 17.92
N THR A 94 9.31 13.16 18.80
CA THR A 94 9.84 14.53 18.76
C THR A 94 11.12 14.68 17.95
N CYS A 95 11.75 13.55 17.54
CA CYS A 95 12.94 13.48 16.69
C CYS A 95 14.06 14.46 17.07
N ASP A 96 14.82 14.13 18.12
CA ASP A 96 15.96 14.92 18.61
C ASP A 96 17.27 14.72 17.80
N GLY A 97 17.19 14.09 16.63
CA GLY A 97 18.34 13.85 15.73
C GLY A 97 19.29 12.73 16.17
N LYS A 98 19.03 12.05 17.30
CA LYS A 98 19.92 10.97 17.81
C LYS A 98 19.55 9.58 17.33
N HIS A 99 18.35 9.43 16.78
CA HIS A 99 17.81 8.13 16.37
C HIS A 99 18.02 7.91 14.87
N LYS A 100 18.50 6.72 14.50
CA LYS A 100 18.69 6.31 13.08
C LYS A 100 17.35 6.26 12.31
N PHE A 101 16.26 6.07 13.03
CA PHE A 101 14.90 6.04 12.53
C PHE A 101 14.05 7.02 13.36
N CYS A 102 13.10 7.73 12.74
CA CYS A 102 12.20 8.61 13.49
C CYS A 102 10.83 8.80 12.83
N ASN A 103 9.77 8.77 13.65
CA ASN A 103 8.39 9.04 13.27
C ASN A 103 7.95 10.44 13.75
N GLY A 104 8.59 11.46 13.19
CA GLY A 104 8.49 12.84 13.69
C GLY A 104 7.19 13.56 13.35
N PRO A 105 6.98 14.75 13.94
CA PRO A 105 5.69 15.42 13.92
C PRO A 105 5.20 15.67 12.49
N LEU A 106 3.89 15.51 12.31
CA LEU A 106 3.22 15.91 11.07
C LEU A 106 3.12 17.45 11.03
N LYS A 107 3.27 18.02 9.85
CA LYS A 107 3.09 19.46 9.64
C LYS A 107 1.65 19.86 9.95
N PRO A 108 1.44 21.05 10.55
CA PRO A 108 0.10 21.59 10.74
C PRO A 108 -0.57 21.84 9.38
N ASP A 109 -1.89 21.67 9.32
CA ASP A 109 -2.75 21.98 8.16
C ASP A 109 -2.44 21.23 6.84
N ALA A 110 -1.52 20.28 6.87
CA ALA A 110 -1.24 19.39 5.74
C ALA A 110 -2.21 18.20 5.68
N THR A 111 -2.56 17.80 4.46
CA THR A 111 -3.25 16.53 4.22
C THR A 111 -2.23 15.43 4.00
N TYR A 112 -2.34 14.34 4.76
CA TYR A 112 -1.46 13.20 4.63
C TYR A 112 -2.16 12.01 3.99
N PHE A 113 -1.38 11.18 3.33
CA PHE A 113 -1.76 9.90 2.77
C PHE A 113 -0.80 8.82 3.26
N VAL A 114 -1.32 7.63 3.49
CA VAL A 114 -0.55 6.47 3.92
C VAL A 114 -0.71 5.33 2.94
N LYS A 115 0.36 4.59 2.71
CA LYS A 115 0.29 3.26 2.13
C LYS A 115 1.00 2.27 3.03
N LEU A 116 0.51 1.04 3.02
CA LEU A 116 1.12 -0.06 3.73
C LEU A 116 2.04 -0.81 2.77
N ARG A 117 3.23 -1.19 3.25
CA ARG A 117 4.13 -2.11 2.55
C ARG A 117 4.40 -3.31 3.44
N ALA A 118 4.35 -4.52 2.90
CA ALA A 118 4.80 -5.72 3.58
C ALA A 118 5.86 -6.43 2.74
N CYS A 119 6.96 -6.83 3.37
CA CYS A 119 8.04 -7.55 2.68
C CYS A 119 8.21 -8.95 3.27
N THR A 120 8.52 -9.90 2.41
CA THR A 120 8.79 -11.29 2.80
C THR A 120 10.26 -11.49 3.15
N VAL A 121 10.57 -12.62 3.78
CA VAL A 121 11.97 -13.05 4.06
C VAL A 121 12.83 -13.08 2.79
N ALA A 122 12.21 -13.35 1.63
CA ALA A 122 12.87 -13.33 0.32
C ALA A 122 13.01 -11.92 -0.29
N ASN A 123 12.72 -10.86 0.48
CA ASN A 123 12.72 -9.46 0.06
C ASN A 123 11.73 -9.15 -1.09
N ILE A 124 10.64 -9.91 -1.20
CA ILE A 124 9.54 -9.58 -2.10
C ILE A 124 8.58 -8.67 -1.34
N CYS A 125 8.39 -7.44 -1.81
CA CYS A 125 7.53 -6.45 -1.17
C CYS A 125 6.21 -6.30 -1.93
N MET A 126 5.12 -6.19 -1.16
CA MET A 126 3.76 -5.88 -1.62
C MET A 126 3.36 -4.55 -1.01
N GLU A 127 2.60 -3.76 -1.76
CA GLU A 127 2.15 -2.43 -1.35
C GLU A 127 0.66 -2.27 -1.56
N SER A 128 0.03 -1.45 -0.71
CA SER A 128 -1.30 -0.94 -0.95
C SER A 128 -1.24 0.34 -1.79
N ASP A 129 -2.40 0.75 -2.29
CA ASP A 129 -2.61 2.13 -2.74
C ASP A 129 -2.52 3.11 -1.57
N TYR A 130 -2.30 4.38 -1.89
CA TYR A 130 -2.36 5.46 -0.92
C TYR A 130 -3.81 5.70 -0.49
N VAL A 131 -4.01 5.76 0.82
CA VAL A 131 -5.28 6.12 1.44
C VAL A 131 -5.08 7.41 2.22
N LYS A 132 -6.02 8.35 2.05
CA LYS A 132 -6.01 9.61 2.79
C LYS A 132 -6.12 9.33 4.29
N VAL A 133 -5.20 9.89 5.06
CA VAL A 133 -5.24 9.84 6.53
C VAL A 133 -6.42 10.69 6.98
N SER A 134 -7.47 10.01 7.44
CA SER A 134 -8.60 10.65 8.09
C SER A 134 -8.48 10.41 9.60
N SER A 135 -8.88 11.38 10.41
CA SER A 135 -8.96 11.22 11.87
C SER A 135 -9.97 10.13 12.32
N LYS A 136 -10.66 9.48 11.38
CA LYS A 136 -11.41 8.24 11.58
C LYS A 136 -10.69 7.05 10.93
N ARG A 137 -10.35 6.07 11.77
CA ARG A 137 -9.94 4.67 11.48
C ARG A 137 -9.87 4.29 10.00
N ILE A 138 -8.65 4.00 9.53
CA ILE A 138 -8.43 3.37 8.23
C ILE A 138 -8.86 1.90 8.35
N PHE A 139 -9.99 1.56 7.74
CA PHE A 139 -10.35 0.18 7.43
C PHE A 139 -10.54 0.07 5.93
N GLN A 140 -9.69 -0.73 5.29
CA GLN A 140 -10.08 -1.43 4.08
C GLN A 140 -9.24 -2.70 4.01
N SER A 141 -9.88 -3.85 4.16
CA SER A 141 -9.32 -5.11 3.67
C SER A 141 -9.49 -5.08 2.16
N SER A 142 -8.41 -4.94 1.39
CA SER A 142 -8.50 -5.00 -0.08
C SER A 142 -8.78 -6.41 -0.62
N TYR A 143 -9.09 -7.38 0.26
CA TYR A 143 -9.40 -8.75 -0.13
C TYR A 143 -10.90 -9.10 -0.17
N ALA A 144 -11.79 -8.16 0.17
CA ALA A 144 -13.23 -8.42 0.23
C ALA A 144 -14.05 -7.92 -0.98
N GLU A 145 -13.48 -7.13 -1.90
CA GLU A 145 -14.26 -6.50 -2.99
C GLU A 145 -14.21 -7.22 -4.35
N ASN A 146 -13.56 -8.39 -4.46
CA ASN A 146 -13.48 -9.15 -5.71
C ASN A 146 -14.19 -10.52 -5.69
N ARG A 147 -15.22 -10.70 -4.85
CA ARG A 147 -16.00 -11.96 -4.84
C ARG A 147 -17.52 -11.80 -5.01
N ALA A 148 -18.00 -10.66 -5.48
CA ALA A 148 -19.43 -10.47 -5.70
C ALA A 148 -19.78 -9.65 -6.95
N GLU A 149 -19.15 -9.89 -8.10
CA GLU A 149 -19.78 -9.63 -9.41
C GLU A 149 -19.40 -10.72 -10.43
N ILE A 150 -19.97 -11.92 -10.23
CA ILE A 150 -20.40 -12.75 -11.38
C ILE A 150 -21.92 -12.63 -11.40
N LEU A 151 -22.40 -11.45 -11.79
CA LEU A 151 -23.80 -11.26 -12.16
C LEU A 151 -23.93 -11.57 -13.64
N ILE A 152 -24.60 -12.69 -13.88
CA ILE A 152 -25.13 -13.13 -15.16
C ILE A 152 -25.90 -11.98 -15.80
N LEU A 153 -25.32 -11.33 -16.81
CA LEU A 153 -26.02 -10.45 -17.74
C LEU A 153 -25.56 -10.73 -19.17
N LEU A 154 -25.95 -11.89 -19.70
CA LEU A 154 -26.17 -12.04 -21.13
C LEU A 154 -27.48 -12.82 -21.34
N ASN A 155 -28.59 -12.10 -21.23
CA ASN A 155 -29.80 -12.46 -21.94
C ASN A 155 -30.60 -11.18 -22.23
N SER A 156 -30.38 -10.61 -23.42
CA SER A 156 -31.44 -10.31 -24.40
C SER A 156 -30.94 -9.32 -25.47
N ALA A 157 -30.15 -9.80 -26.44
CA ALA A 157 -29.99 -9.11 -27.74
C ALA A 157 -29.30 -9.96 -28.83
N ILE A 158 -29.63 -11.25 -28.99
CA ILE A 158 -29.55 -11.91 -30.30
C ILE A 158 -30.78 -12.85 -30.41
N PHE A 159 -31.94 -12.26 -30.70
CA PHE A 159 -33.06 -12.95 -31.31
C PHE A 159 -33.52 -12.08 -32.47
N MET A 160 -32.72 -12.06 -33.54
CA MET A 160 -33.14 -11.81 -34.92
C MET A 160 -32.00 -12.26 -35.84
N HIS A 161 -32.34 -13.10 -36.81
CA HIS A 161 -31.47 -13.74 -37.81
C HIS A 161 -30.64 -14.95 -37.38
N LEU A 162 -31.27 -16.12 -37.36
CA LEU A 162 -31.03 -17.17 -38.38
C LEU A 162 -31.93 -18.38 -38.09
N SER A 163 -33.19 -18.28 -38.51
CA SER A 163 -33.95 -19.46 -38.90
C SER A 163 -33.39 -19.93 -40.25
N ALA A 164 -32.51 -20.93 -40.26
CA ALA A 164 -32.37 -21.87 -41.38
C ALA A 164 -31.32 -22.96 -41.07
N SER A 165 -31.73 -24.21 -41.26
CA SER A 165 -30.89 -25.37 -41.55
C SER A 165 -30.25 -26.12 -40.38
N LEU A 166 -31.11 -26.70 -39.54
CA LEU A 166 -30.89 -28.02 -38.95
C LEU A 166 -31.61 -29.05 -39.84
N HIS A 167 -31.06 -29.27 -41.04
CA HIS A 167 -31.29 -30.48 -41.85
C HIS A 167 -29.92 -30.91 -42.38
N ASN A 168 -29.64 -32.21 -42.23
CA ASN A 168 -28.44 -32.97 -42.60
C ASN A 168 -27.45 -33.26 -41.46
N LEU A 169 -27.95 -33.90 -40.41
CA LEU A 169 -27.42 -35.22 -40.07
C LEU A 169 -28.08 -36.23 -41.03
N PHE A 170 -27.32 -37.24 -41.49
CA PHE A 170 -27.62 -38.25 -42.52
C PHE A 170 -27.22 -37.89 -43.96
N TYR A 171 -25.92 -38.01 -44.26
CA TYR A 171 -25.41 -39.05 -45.17
C TYR A 171 -23.99 -39.43 -44.77
#